data_AF-A0A5S3XNR1-F1
#
_entry.id   AF-A0A5S3XNR1-F1
#
_cell.length_a   1.000
_cell.length_b   1.000
_cell.length_c   1.000
_cell.angle_alpha   90.00
_cell.angle_beta   90.00
_cell.angle_gamma   90.00
#
_symmetry.space_group_name_H-M   'P 1'
#
loop_
_entity.id
_entity.type
_entity.pdbx_description
1 polymer ?
#
loop_
_entity_poly.entity_id
_entity_poly.type
_entity_poly.pdbx_seq_one_letter_code
_entity_poly.pdbx_strand_id
1 'polypeptide(L)'
;MMTHFYQYRYQAFKAELKELVKQLNQFILMITTLFYIFLPGLIASLFFGLGKIVQSDSALVSIQVAFAYLLLQTLLITVIKPAILDSRHRCFQISISPRTRHQYLADIVLLLASHALLITTMILALAMGPQKLSQAPQLLLFMLTQVSFAVGLLYRPQAVIWALIIALISLWWTSSIMQFLVGINLLLGGCWFIPKLHIPNLSYSINIWSFWLYYAVSHSWAFIWRATATFLVLWAAIIIQTMRPDLLHWYLLAAVLINQLWWSTLMIETNQQLQETRLFWESLGKYKKVFRVQAVLISMICIILWCGSGLLLGFDIYMSGALLCVPILMYCAANKPKLIAVAWAASSITLFVIKVIT
;
A
#
# COMPACT_ATOMS: atom_id res chain seq x y z
N MET A 1 37.40 3.46 -8.51
CA MET A 1 36.49 4.33 -7.72
C MET A 1 35.03 4.16 -8.13
N MET A 2 34.67 4.24 -9.43
CA MET A 2 33.27 4.09 -9.89
C MET A 2 32.68 2.70 -9.65
N THR A 3 33.46 1.62 -9.83
CA THR A 3 33.05 0.25 -9.49
C THR A 3 32.73 0.08 -8.01
N HIS A 4 33.53 0.67 -7.12
CA HIS A 4 33.29 0.65 -5.68
C HIS A 4 31.99 1.38 -5.29
N PHE A 5 31.64 2.47 -5.98
CA PHE A 5 30.35 3.13 -5.78
C PHE A 5 29.18 2.18 -6.07
N TYR A 6 29.15 1.54 -7.25
CA TYR A 6 28.07 0.62 -7.60
C TYR A 6 28.03 -0.62 -6.70
N GLN A 7 29.20 -1.17 -6.32
CA GLN A 7 29.30 -2.27 -5.37
C GLN A 7 28.73 -1.89 -4.00
N TYR A 8 29.09 -0.72 -3.49
CA TYR A 8 28.54 -0.18 -2.24
C TYR A 8 27.02 -0.03 -2.33
N ARG A 9 26.49 0.61 -3.39
CA ARG A 9 25.05 0.82 -3.57
C ARG A 9 24.29 -0.51 -3.61
N TYR A 10 24.82 -1.50 -4.31
CA TYR A 10 24.24 -2.84 -4.35
C TYR A 10 24.26 -3.53 -2.98
N GLN A 11 25.36 -3.44 -2.23
CA GLN A 11 25.48 -4.05 -0.90
C GLN A 11 24.55 -3.40 0.12
N ALA A 12 24.49 -2.06 0.14
CA ALA A 12 23.59 -1.31 1.02
C ALA A 12 22.13 -1.66 0.72
N PHE A 13 21.75 -1.67 -0.56
CA PHE A 13 20.43 -2.09 -0.99
C PHE A 13 20.11 -3.53 -0.58
N LYS A 14 21.04 -4.47 -0.80
CA LYS A 14 20.87 -5.88 -0.41
C LYS A 14 20.69 -6.06 1.09
N ALA A 15 21.39 -5.28 1.91
CA ALA A 15 21.28 -5.32 3.36
C ALA A 15 19.90 -4.84 3.84
N GLU A 16 19.45 -3.68 3.37
CA GLU A 16 18.11 -3.14 3.68
C GLU A 16 17.00 -4.05 3.14
N LEU A 17 17.15 -4.56 1.91
CA LEU A 17 16.20 -5.51 1.32
C LEU A 17 16.12 -6.81 2.12
N LYS A 18 17.24 -7.32 2.65
CA LYS A 18 17.25 -8.52 3.49
C LYS A 18 16.42 -8.32 4.77
N GLU A 19 16.47 -7.15 5.38
CA GLU A 19 15.66 -6.85 6.55
C GLU A 19 14.17 -6.70 6.19
N LEU A 20 13.85 -6.02 5.09
CA LEU A 20 12.48 -5.95 4.57
C LEU A 20 11.93 -7.35 4.24
N VAL A 21 12.72 -8.19 3.58
CA VAL A 21 12.34 -9.57 3.23
C VAL A 21 12.21 -10.43 4.48
N LYS A 22 13.00 -10.21 5.54
CA LYS A 22 12.85 -10.94 6.80
C LYS A 22 11.51 -10.62 7.47
N GLN A 23 11.12 -9.35 7.50
CA GLN A 23 9.81 -8.91 8.01
C GLN A 23 8.67 -9.47 7.14
N LEU A 24 8.85 -9.40 5.81
CA LEU A 24 7.89 -9.93 4.86
C LEU A 24 7.79 -11.46 4.94
N ASN A 25 8.87 -12.20 5.16
CA ASN A 25 8.86 -13.65 5.24
C ASN A 25 8.08 -14.15 6.46
N GLN A 26 8.11 -13.43 7.58
CA GLN A 26 7.25 -13.76 8.73
C GLN A 26 5.76 -13.60 8.38
N PHE A 27 5.44 -12.62 7.55
CA PHE A 27 4.08 -12.37 7.07
C PHE A 27 3.66 -13.33 5.95
N ILE A 28 4.53 -13.59 4.96
CA ILE A 28 4.31 -14.52 3.85
C ILE A 28 4.23 -15.94 4.37
N LEU A 29 5.08 -16.37 5.29
CA LEU A 29 4.99 -17.72 5.86
C LEU A 29 3.62 -17.94 6.48
N MET A 30 3.11 -16.93 7.18
CA MET A 30 1.79 -16.97 7.79
C MET A 30 0.64 -16.88 6.77
N ILE A 31 0.76 -16.05 5.71
CA ILE A 31 -0.22 -16.07 4.61
C ILE A 31 -0.16 -17.42 3.88
N THR A 32 1.02 -17.97 3.65
CA THR A 32 1.22 -19.20 2.88
C THR A 32 0.71 -20.41 3.66
N THR A 33 0.86 -20.46 4.99
CA THR A 33 0.30 -21.55 5.79
C THR A 33 -1.22 -21.50 5.91
N LEU A 34 -1.85 -20.33 5.72
CA LEU A 34 -3.28 -20.13 6.00
C LEU A 34 -4.14 -19.91 4.76
N PHE A 35 -3.53 -19.32 3.74
CA PHE A 35 -4.11 -19.02 2.43
C PHE A 35 -3.36 -19.79 1.33
N TYR A 36 -2.71 -20.91 1.64
CA TYR A 36 -1.99 -21.74 0.66
C TYR A 36 -2.81 -21.97 -0.62
N ILE A 37 -4.10 -22.30 -0.45
CA ILE A 37 -5.04 -22.56 -1.53
C ILE A 37 -5.37 -21.28 -2.33
N PHE A 38 -5.35 -20.11 -1.67
CA PHE A 38 -5.67 -18.82 -2.28
C PHE A 38 -4.46 -18.13 -2.91
N LEU A 39 -3.22 -18.53 -2.57
CA LEU A 39 -2.00 -17.90 -3.10
C LEU A 39 -1.87 -18.03 -4.63
N PRO A 40 -2.07 -19.22 -5.24
CA PRO A 40 -2.16 -19.34 -6.70
C PRO A 40 -3.31 -18.49 -7.27
N GLY A 41 -4.43 -18.41 -6.57
CA GLY A 41 -5.58 -17.58 -6.95
C GLY A 41 -5.26 -16.08 -6.96
N LEU A 42 -4.47 -15.60 -6.00
CA LEU A 42 -3.99 -14.21 -5.93
C LEU A 42 -2.97 -13.91 -7.04
N ILE A 43 -2.07 -14.84 -7.34
CA ILE A 43 -1.13 -14.68 -8.46
C ILE A 43 -1.89 -14.68 -9.79
N ALA A 44 -2.84 -15.60 -9.96
CA ALA A 44 -3.69 -15.68 -11.14
C ALA A 44 -4.56 -14.43 -11.29
N SER A 45 -5.11 -13.88 -10.20
CA SER A 45 -5.91 -12.65 -10.25
C SER A 45 -5.07 -11.42 -10.64
N LEU A 46 -3.79 -11.37 -10.25
CA LEU A 46 -2.86 -10.37 -10.74
C LEU A 46 -2.69 -10.49 -12.26
N PHE A 47 -2.33 -11.67 -12.77
CA PHE A 47 -2.18 -11.85 -14.22
C PHE A 47 -3.48 -11.61 -14.99
N PHE A 48 -4.63 -12.00 -14.43
CA PHE A 48 -5.94 -11.73 -15.01
C PHE A 48 -6.23 -10.23 -15.09
N GLY A 49 -5.94 -9.47 -14.03
CA GLY A 49 -6.06 -8.01 -14.03
C GLY A 49 -5.16 -7.38 -15.10
N LEU A 50 -3.91 -7.81 -15.22
CA LEU A 50 -3.03 -7.35 -16.30
C LEU A 50 -3.57 -7.73 -17.68
N GLY A 51 -4.15 -8.92 -17.82
CA GLY A 51 -4.85 -9.34 -19.04
C GLY A 51 -6.00 -8.41 -19.42
N LYS A 52 -6.75 -7.86 -18.45
CA LYS A 52 -7.81 -6.88 -18.69
C LYS A 52 -7.30 -5.52 -19.18
N ILE A 53 -6.03 -5.18 -18.96
CA ILE A 53 -5.40 -4.01 -19.58
C ILE A 53 -5.15 -4.27 -21.07
N VAL A 54 -4.80 -5.51 -21.43
CA VAL A 54 -4.51 -5.94 -22.80
C VAL A 54 -5.78 -6.16 -23.61
N GLN A 55 -6.77 -6.85 -23.05
CA GLN A 55 -8.01 -7.21 -23.74
C GLN A 55 -9.15 -7.22 -22.73
N SER A 56 -10.08 -6.27 -22.87
CA SER A 56 -11.31 -6.19 -22.09
C SER A 56 -12.44 -5.74 -22.99
N ASP A 57 -13.63 -6.28 -22.72
CA ASP A 57 -14.85 -5.91 -23.41
C ASP A 57 -15.33 -4.49 -23.03
N SER A 58 -14.77 -3.92 -21.96
CA SER A 58 -15.09 -2.58 -21.47
C SER A 58 -13.81 -1.77 -21.23
N ALA A 59 -13.70 -0.63 -21.91
CA ALA A 59 -12.61 0.32 -21.73
C ALA A 59 -12.56 0.86 -20.29
N LEU A 60 -13.71 1.06 -19.67
CA LEU A 60 -13.82 1.51 -18.27
C LEU A 60 -13.14 0.52 -17.33
N VAL A 61 -13.41 -0.78 -17.49
CA VAL A 61 -12.79 -1.83 -16.66
C VAL A 61 -11.27 -1.83 -16.82
N SER A 62 -10.76 -1.69 -18.05
CA SER A 62 -9.32 -1.62 -18.29
C SER A 62 -8.67 -0.40 -17.63
N ILE A 63 -9.33 0.76 -17.70
CA ILE A 63 -8.86 2.01 -17.07
C ILE A 63 -8.85 1.87 -15.54
N GLN A 64 -9.93 1.35 -14.95
CA GLN A 64 -10.03 1.12 -13.50
C GLN A 64 -8.95 0.16 -13.00
N VAL A 65 -8.71 -0.94 -13.73
CA VAL A 65 -7.67 -1.91 -13.39
C VAL A 65 -6.28 -1.26 -13.53
N ALA A 66 -5.99 -0.55 -14.62
CA ALA A 66 -4.72 0.16 -14.79
C ALA A 66 -4.45 1.15 -13.64
N PHE A 67 -5.46 1.92 -13.24
CA PHE A 67 -5.37 2.83 -12.10
C PHE A 67 -5.10 2.10 -10.78
N ALA A 68 -5.81 0.99 -10.51
CA ALA A 68 -5.58 0.17 -9.32
C ALA A 68 -4.15 -0.37 -9.26
N TYR A 69 -3.59 -0.80 -10.40
CA TYR A 69 -2.19 -1.22 -10.47
C TYR A 69 -1.20 -0.07 -10.19
N LEU A 70 -1.46 1.14 -10.69
CA LEU A 70 -0.61 2.30 -10.41
C LEU A 70 -0.66 2.70 -8.93
N LEU A 71 -1.83 2.61 -8.29
CA LEU A 71 -1.97 2.81 -6.85
C LEU A 71 -1.22 1.75 -6.05
N LEU A 72 -1.42 0.46 -6.38
CA LEU A 72 -0.73 -0.65 -5.72
C LEU A 72 0.78 -0.52 -5.86
N GLN A 73 1.26 -0.20 -7.06
CA GLN A 73 2.67 0.09 -7.32
C GLN A 73 3.18 1.23 -6.43
N THR A 74 2.43 2.33 -6.34
CA THR A 74 2.83 3.50 -5.56
C THR A 74 3.02 3.13 -4.08
N LEU A 75 2.12 2.30 -3.53
CA LEU A 75 2.27 1.78 -2.17
C LEU A 75 3.53 0.92 -2.01
N LEU A 76 3.73 -0.06 -2.89
CA LEU A 76 4.87 -0.97 -2.82
C LEU A 76 6.21 -0.22 -2.93
N ILE A 77 6.33 0.68 -3.90
CA ILE A 77 7.58 1.43 -4.12
C ILE A 77 7.83 2.41 -2.97
N THR A 78 6.80 2.95 -2.30
CA THR A 78 7.03 3.85 -1.16
C THR A 78 7.72 3.11 0.00
N VAL A 79 7.44 1.83 0.20
CA VAL A 79 8.11 0.99 1.21
C VAL A 79 9.57 0.72 0.85
N ILE A 80 9.86 0.47 -0.43
CA ILE A 80 11.21 0.11 -0.91
C ILE A 80 12.07 1.36 -1.19
N LYS A 81 11.45 2.53 -1.41
CA LYS A 81 12.11 3.80 -1.73
C LYS A 81 13.27 4.17 -0.79
N PRO A 82 13.14 4.07 0.56
CA PRO A 82 14.26 4.34 1.46
C PRO A 82 15.46 3.42 1.21
N ALA A 83 15.22 2.15 0.90
CA ALA A 83 16.27 1.20 0.54
C ALA A 83 16.88 1.52 -0.82
N ILE A 84 16.05 1.89 -1.81
CA ILE A 84 16.54 2.28 -3.15
C ILE A 84 17.43 3.52 -3.05
N LEU A 85 17.00 4.58 -2.38
CA LEU A 85 17.77 5.83 -2.30
C LEU A 85 18.90 5.77 -1.28
N ASP A 86 18.81 4.88 -0.30
CA ASP A 86 19.69 4.80 0.87
C ASP A 86 19.89 6.20 1.48
N SER A 87 18.75 6.82 1.81
CA SER A 87 18.70 8.23 2.21
C SER A 87 19.51 8.54 3.46
N ARG A 88 19.70 7.54 4.34
CA ARG A 88 20.49 7.66 5.58
C ARG A 88 21.98 7.93 5.31
N HIS A 89 22.53 7.38 4.24
CA HIS A 89 23.95 7.50 3.92
C HIS A 89 24.22 8.43 2.73
N ARG A 90 23.30 9.35 2.41
CA ARG A 90 23.42 10.21 1.22
C ARG A 90 24.66 11.10 1.24
N CYS A 91 25.06 11.63 2.40
CA CYS A 91 26.29 12.40 2.54
C CYS A 91 27.54 11.56 2.23
N PHE A 92 27.54 10.30 2.67
CA PHE A 92 28.62 9.35 2.36
C PHE A 92 28.65 9.00 0.87
N GLN A 93 27.50 8.81 0.22
CA GLN A 93 27.42 8.58 -1.23
C GLN A 93 28.03 9.73 -2.03
N ILE A 94 27.79 10.98 -1.62
CA ILE A 94 28.36 12.18 -2.26
C ILE A 94 29.88 12.20 -2.13
N SER A 95 30.43 11.75 -0.99
CA SER A 95 31.89 11.66 -0.78
C SER A 95 32.58 10.65 -1.71
N ILE A 96 31.90 9.55 -2.08
CA ILE A 96 32.45 8.51 -2.97
C ILE A 96 32.24 8.88 -4.45
N SER A 97 31.07 9.42 -4.79
CA SER A 97 30.71 9.80 -6.15
C SER A 97 30.03 11.18 -6.15
N PRO A 98 30.80 12.26 -6.31
CA PRO A 98 30.27 13.62 -6.34
C PRO A 98 29.41 13.90 -7.59
N ARG A 99 29.51 13.05 -8.62
CA ARG A 99 28.70 13.15 -9.83
C ARG A 99 27.29 12.60 -9.59
N THR A 100 26.32 13.50 -9.57
CA THR A 100 24.90 13.18 -9.37
C THR A 100 24.35 12.17 -10.38
N ARG A 101 24.85 12.15 -11.64
CA ARG A 101 24.39 11.22 -12.69
C ARG A 101 24.54 9.74 -12.32
N HIS A 102 25.64 9.36 -11.66
CA HIS A 102 25.85 7.96 -11.28
C HIS A 102 24.92 7.54 -10.13
N GLN A 103 24.57 8.49 -9.25
CA GLN A 103 23.55 8.27 -8.23
C GLN A 103 22.18 8.03 -8.88
N TYR A 104 21.76 8.91 -9.81
CA TYR A 104 20.50 8.73 -10.55
C TYR A 104 20.45 7.39 -11.30
N LEU A 105 21.54 7.00 -11.97
CA LEU A 105 21.59 5.72 -12.70
C LEU A 105 21.47 4.53 -11.75
N ALA A 106 22.20 4.53 -10.63
CA ALA A 106 22.11 3.48 -9.62
C ALA A 106 20.69 3.38 -9.04
N ASP A 107 20.08 4.53 -8.70
CA ASP A 107 18.72 4.62 -8.16
C ASP A 107 17.70 4.05 -9.16
N ILE A 108 17.83 4.36 -10.46
CA ILE A 108 16.95 3.82 -11.53
C ILE A 108 17.15 2.32 -11.73
N VAL A 109 18.39 1.83 -11.77
CA VAL A 109 18.67 0.40 -11.94
C VAL A 109 18.12 -0.41 -10.77
N LEU A 110 18.33 0.06 -9.53
CA LEU A 110 17.80 -0.59 -8.33
C LEU A 110 16.26 -0.52 -8.29
N LEU A 111 15.66 0.59 -8.74
CA LEU A 111 14.22 0.71 -8.89
C LEU A 111 13.67 -0.34 -9.85
N LEU A 112 14.21 -0.43 -11.07
CA LEU A 112 13.75 -1.39 -12.07
C LEU A 112 13.90 -2.84 -11.58
N ALA A 113 15.01 -3.15 -10.92
CA ALA A 113 15.27 -4.49 -10.38
C ALA A 113 14.33 -4.90 -9.23
N SER A 114 13.74 -3.92 -8.52
CA SER A 114 12.85 -4.16 -7.38
C SER A 114 11.37 -3.90 -7.67
N HIS A 115 11.04 -3.51 -8.91
CA HIS A 115 9.69 -3.16 -9.31
C HIS A 115 8.88 -4.42 -9.66
N ALA A 116 8.33 -5.07 -8.63
CA ALA A 116 7.62 -6.34 -8.77
C ALA A 116 6.48 -6.31 -9.82
N LEU A 117 5.69 -5.23 -9.87
CA LEU A 117 4.57 -5.12 -10.81
C LEU A 117 5.01 -4.82 -12.24
N LEU A 118 6.18 -4.20 -12.44
CA LEU A 118 6.78 -4.04 -13.76
C LEU A 118 7.37 -5.37 -14.25
N ILE A 119 7.98 -6.14 -13.35
CA ILE A 119 8.50 -7.47 -13.68
C ILE A 119 7.34 -8.39 -14.11
N THR A 120 6.20 -8.37 -13.41
CA THR A 120 5.04 -9.18 -13.82
C THR A 120 4.44 -8.73 -15.15
N THR A 121 4.37 -7.42 -15.43
CA THR A 121 3.93 -6.93 -16.76
C THR A 121 4.91 -7.28 -17.87
N MET A 122 6.22 -7.26 -17.61
CA MET A 122 7.24 -7.73 -18.55
C MET A 122 7.11 -9.23 -18.82
N ILE A 123 6.89 -10.06 -17.79
CA ILE A 123 6.65 -11.50 -17.97
C ILE A 123 5.43 -11.73 -18.87
N LEU A 124 4.34 -10.99 -18.64
CA LEU A 124 3.15 -11.07 -19.50
C LEU A 124 3.46 -10.64 -20.95
N ALA A 125 4.17 -9.52 -21.14
CA ALA A 125 4.53 -9.03 -22.46
C ALA A 125 5.39 -10.05 -23.24
N LEU A 126 6.33 -10.72 -22.55
CA LEU A 126 7.14 -11.80 -23.12
C LEU A 126 6.28 -13.04 -23.45
N ALA A 127 5.37 -13.42 -22.56
CA ALA A 127 4.49 -14.57 -22.75
C ALA A 127 3.50 -14.40 -23.90
N MET A 128 3.08 -13.16 -24.22
CA MET A 128 2.20 -12.87 -25.34
C MET A 128 2.87 -13.07 -26.71
N GLY A 129 4.20 -12.92 -26.78
CA GLY A 129 4.96 -12.92 -28.03
C GLY A 129 4.84 -11.61 -28.83
N PRO A 130 5.78 -11.35 -29.75
CA PRO A 130 5.93 -10.06 -30.43
C PRO A 130 4.74 -9.68 -31.33
N GLN A 131 4.08 -10.67 -31.94
CA GLN A 131 2.93 -10.45 -32.84
C GLN A 131 1.67 -9.96 -32.08
N LYS A 132 1.40 -10.51 -30.89
CA LYS A 132 0.27 -10.05 -30.06
C LYS A 132 0.61 -8.76 -29.33
N LEU A 133 1.89 -8.53 -29.01
CA LEU A 133 2.33 -7.30 -28.37
C LEU A 133 2.18 -6.08 -29.29
N SER A 134 2.49 -6.23 -30.59
CA SER A 134 2.28 -5.14 -31.55
C SER A 134 0.80 -4.76 -31.72
N GLN A 135 -0.10 -5.73 -31.52
CA GLN A 135 -1.56 -5.51 -31.52
C GLN A 135 -2.09 -4.90 -30.22
N ALA A 136 -1.29 -4.87 -29.15
CA ALA A 136 -1.68 -4.35 -27.84
C ALA A 136 -0.71 -3.24 -27.33
N PRO A 137 -0.64 -2.09 -28.02
CA PRO A 137 0.28 -0.99 -27.66
C PRO A 137 0.03 -0.43 -26.24
N GLN A 138 -1.17 -0.67 -25.68
CA GLN A 138 -1.54 -0.30 -24.31
C GLN A 138 -0.69 -0.95 -23.24
N LEU A 139 -0.19 -2.15 -23.46
CA LEU A 139 0.68 -2.79 -22.50
C LEU A 139 2.04 -2.08 -22.43
N LEU A 140 2.61 -1.70 -23.58
CA LEU A 140 3.86 -0.94 -23.64
C LEU A 140 3.71 0.44 -23.00
N LEU A 141 2.62 1.13 -23.32
CA LEU A 141 2.32 2.44 -22.73
C LEU A 141 2.07 2.32 -21.22
N PHE A 142 1.44 1.23 -20.77
CA PHE A 142 1.25 0.95 -19.36
C PHE A 142 2.59 0.72 -18.65
N MET A 143 3.50 -0.07 -19.22
CA MET A 143 4.86 -0.23 -18.68
C MET A 143 5.61 1.10 -18.60
N LEU A 144 5.51 1.95 -19.63
CA LEU A 144 6.07 3.31 -19.59
C LEU A 144 5.47 4.11 -18.43
N THR A 145 4.15 4.06 -18.26
CA THR A 145 3.44 4.74 -17.16
C THR A 145 3.91 4.24 -15.80
N GLN A 146 4.06 2.92 -15.64
CA GLN A 146 4.61 2.31 -14.42
C GLN A 146 6.01 2.86 -14.12
N VAL A 147 6.90 2.96 -15.10
CA VAL A 147 8.25 3.51 -14.92
C VAL A 147 8.19 5.00 -14.59
N SER A 148 7.42 5.80 -15.33
CA SER A 148 7.26 7.24 -15.09
C SER A 148 6.79 7.53 -13.67
N PHE A 149 5.75 6.82 -13.20
CA PHE A 149 5.23 6.96 -11.84
C PHE A 149 6.24 6.53 -10.79
N ALA A 150 6.98 5.45 -11.02
CA ALA A 150 8.01 4.96 -10.11
C ALA A 150 9.16 5.98 -9.96
N VAL A 151 9.65 6.54 -11.07
CA VAL A 151 10.68 7.59 -11.08
C VAL A 151 10.15 8.87 -10.44
N GLY A 152 8.92 9.26 -10.76
CA GLY A 152 8.24 10.39 -10.13
C GLY A 152 8.15 10.22 -8.62
N LEU A 153 7.84 9.02 -8.14
CA LEU A 153 7.71 8.75 -6.71
C LEU A 153 9.05 8.86 -5.97
N LEU A 154 10.16 8.44 -6.61
CA LEU A 154 11.50 8.58 -6.04
C LEU A 154 11.87 10.05 -5.81
N TYR A 155 11.72 10.90 -6.83
CA TYR A 155 12.26 12.26 -6.82
C TYR A 155 11.25 13.37 -6.51
N ARG A 156 9.98 13.19 -6.88
CA ARG A 156 8.88 14.15 -6.73
C ARG A 156 7.58 13.44 -6.28
N PRO A 157 7.54 12.89 -5.05
CA PRO A 157 6.36 12.15 -4.56
C PRO A 157 5.07 12.98 -4.57
N GLN A 158 5.14 14.29 -4.35
CA GLN A 158 3.98 15.18 -4.43
C GLN A 158 3.35 15.23 -5.81
N ALA A 159 4.16 15.20 -6.88
CA ALA A 159 3.65 15.20 -8.25
C ALA A 159 2.86 13.92 -8.55
N VAL A 160 3.33 12.78 -8.03
CA VAL A 160 2.62 11.50 -8.13
C VAL A 160 1.30 11.53 -7.38
N ILE A 161 1.26 12.09 -6.17
CA ILE A 161 0.02 12.21 -5.40
C ILE A 161 -1.01 13.05 -6.17
N TRP A 162 -0.63 14.22 -6.68
CA TRP A 162 -1.52 15.04 -7.49
C TRP A 162 -1.98 14.34 -8.76
N ALA A 163 -1.06 13.69 -9.48
CA ALA A 163 -1.38 12.93 -10.68
C ALA A 163 -2.37 11.79 -10.38
N LEU A 164 -2.24 11.08 -9.24
CA LEU A 164 -3.17 10.03 -8.82
C LEU A 164 -4.55 10.58 -8.46
N ILE A 165 -4.62 11.72 -7.76
CA ILE A 165 -5.91 12.35 -7.42
C ILE A 165 -6.64 12.80 -8.68
N ILE A 166 -5.94 13.46 -9.61
CA ILE A 166 -6.54 13.89 -10.87
C ILE A 166 -6.90 12.67 -11.73
N ALA A 167 -6.07 11.63 -11.74
CA ALA A 167 -6.36 10.38 -12.44
C ALA A 167 -7.63 9.72 -11.92
N LEU A 168 -7.84 9.69 -10.60
CA LEU A 168 -9.05 9.17 -9.98
C LEU A 168 -10.31 9.91 -10.48
N ILE A 169 -10.24 11.23 -10.58
CA ILE A 169 -11.34 12.06 -11.11
C ILE A 169 -11.55 11.77 -12.61
N SER A 170 -10.46 11.61 -13.37
CA SER A 170 -10.52 11.37 -14.81
C SER A 170 -11.11 10.00 -15.22
N LEU A 171 -11.24 9.06 -14.28
CA LEU A 171 -11.85 7.75 -14.53
C LEU A 171 -13.26 7.85 -15.11
N TRP A 172 -14.00 8.90 -14.74
CA TRP A 172 -15.39 9.11 -15.14
C TRP A 172 -15.55 9.71 -16.54
N TRP A 173 -14.47 10.28 -17.11
CA TRP A 173 -14.54 11.06 -18.35
C TRP A 173 -13.75 10.44 -19.50
N THR A 174 -12.93 9.43 -19.22
CA THR A 174 -12.02 8.88 -20.22
C THR A 174 -12.65 7.70 -20.96
N SER A 175 -12.72 7.79 -22.29
CA SER A 175 -13.38 6.78 -23.14
C SER A 175 -12.44 5.68 -23.62
N SER A 176 -11.11 5.87 -23.56
CA SER A 176 -10.14 4.84 -23.96
C SER A 176 -8.95 4.74 -23.01
N ILE A 177 -8.45 3.52 -22.84
CA ILE A 177 -7.26 3.26 -22.00
C ILE A 177 -6.01 4.00 -22.50
N MET A 178 -5.87 4.14 -23.81
CA MET A 178 -4.79 4.91 -24.45
C MET A 178 -4.80 6.37 -23.99
N GLN A 179 -5.95 7.04 -24.10
CA GLN A 179 -6.11 8.43 -23.67
C GLN A 179 -5.84 8.57 -22.18
N PHE A 180 -6.30 7.62 -21.36
CA PHE A 180 -6.05 7.61 -19.92
C PHE A 180 -4.55 7.55 -19.61
N LEU A 181 -3.82 6.60 -20.23
CA LEU A 181 -2.40 6.41 -19.97
C LEU A 181 -1.53 7.54 -20.54
N VAL A 182 -1.84 8.08 -21.72
CA VAL A 182 -1.12 9.27 -22.21
C VAL A 182 -1.42 10.48 -21.32
N GLY A 183 -2.69 10.71 -21.02
CA GLY A 183 -3.14 11.84 -20.20
C GLY A 183 -2.51 11.84 -18.83
N ILE A 184 -2.44 10.69 -18.15
CA ILE A 184 -1.85 10.60 -16.81
C ILE A 184 -0.33 10.84 -16.82
N ASN A 185 0.39 10.43 -17.86
CA ASN A 185 1.82 10.75 -18.00
C ASN A 185 2.05 12.24 -18.23
N LEU A 186 1.22 12.88 -19.07
CA LEU A 186 1.26 14.32 -19.28
C LEU A 186 0.94 15.08 -17.99
N LEU A 187 -0.07 14.64 -17.25
CA LEU A 187 -0.42 15.18 -15.93
C LEU A 187 0.73 15.04 -14.94
N LEU A 188 1.40 13.89 -14.89
CA LEU A 188 2.58 13.70 -14.04
C LEU A 188 3.71 14.68 -14.41
N GLY A 189 3.95 14.89 -15.72
CA GLY A 189 4.88 15.88 -16.22
C GLY A 189 4.52 17.31 -15.81
N GLY A 190 3.25 17.68 -15.92
CA GLY A 190 2.75 18.99 -15.46
C GLY A 190 2.85 19.17 -13.94
N CYS A 191 2.47 18.14 -13.17
CA CYS A 191 2.53 18.16 -11.71
C CYS A 191 3.97 18.25 -11.18
N TRP A 192 4.97 17.93 -12.01
CA TRP A 192 6.39 18.07 -11.65
C TRP A 192 6.79 19.51 -11.30
N PHE A 193 6.09 20.49 -11.88
CA PHE A 193 6.35 21.91 -11.70
C PHE A 193 5.59 22.53 -10.50
N ILE A 194 4.71 21.78 -9.85
CA ILE A 194 3.97 22.26 -8.68
C ILE A 194 4.96 22.48 -7.53
N PRO A 195 4.95 23.66 -6.86
CA PRO A 195 5.83 23.96 -5.75
C PRO A 195 5.56 23.02 -4.57
N LYS A 196 6.60 22.80 -3.74
CA LYS A 196 6.46 21.92 -2.58
C LYS A 196 5.48 22.51 -1.59
N LEU A 197 4.44 21.75 -1.23
CA LEU A 197 3.53 22.13 -0.14
C LEU A 197 4.31 22.19 1.17
N HIS A 198 4.30 23.36 1.81
CA HIS A 198 4.82 23.54 3.16
C HIS A 198 3.68 23.23 4.13
N ILE A 199 3.90 22.27 5.04
CA ILE A 199 2.94 22.02 6.11
C ILE A 199 3.16 23.12 7.15
N PRO A 200 2.16 23.96 7.46
CA PRO A 200 2.33 25.01 8.45
C PRO A 200 2.63 24.40 9.82
N ASN A 201 3.52 25.05 10.58
CA ASN A 201 3.78 24.70 11.97
C ASN A 201 2.53 25.02 12.79
N LEU A 202 1.71 23.99 13.04
CA LEU A 202 0.52 24.11 13.86
C LEU A 202 0.93 24.07 15.34
N SER A 203 0.77 25.20 16.03
CA SER A 203 0.88 25.27 17.49
C SER A 203 -0.45 24.85 18.11
N TYR A 204 -0.48 23.70 18.77
CA TYR A 204 -1.69 23.20 19.44
C TYR A 204 -1.59 23.35 20.96
N SER A 205 -2.71 23.67 21.61
CA SER A 205 -2.84 23.62 23.07
C SER A 205 -2.56 22.20 23.60
N ILE A 206 -1.93 22.06 24.76
CA ILE A 206 -1.58 20.75 25.35
C ILE A 206 -2.86 20.06 25.89
N ASN A 207 -3.49 19.22 25.07
CA ASN A 207 -4.63 18.37 25.42
C ASN A 207 -4.48 16.99 24.75
N ILE A 208 -5.23 15.99 25.22
CA ILE A 208 -5.20 14.62 24.68
C ILE A 208 -5.65 14.59 23.21
N TRP A 209 -6.70 15.35 22.87
CA TRP A 209 -7.23 15.41 21.51
C TRP A 209 -6.29 16.10 20.54
N SER A 210 -5.68 17.21 20.95
CA SER A 210 -4.68 17.91 20.15
C SER A 210 -3.40 17.09 19.98
N PHE A 211 -3.02 16.26 20.95
CA PHE A 211 -1.94 15.31 20.79
C PHE A 211 -2.22 14.30 19.66
N TRP A 212 -3.40 13.68 19.64
CA TRP A 212 -3.75 12.72 18.59
C TRP A 212 -3.96 13.38 17.22
N LEU A 213 -4.49 14.60 17.19
CA LEU A 213 -4.60 15.38 15.96
C LEU A 213 -3.21 15.74 15.42
N TYR A 214 -2.31 16.20 16.30
CA TYR A 214 -0.92 16.45 15.95
C TYR A 214 -0.21 15.18 15.44
N TYR A 215 -0.45 14.04 16.09
CA TYR A 215 0.05 12.75 15.60
C TYR A 215 -0.46 12.44 14.19
N ALA A 216 -1.77 12.60 13.94
CA ALA A 216 -2.36 12.35 12.63
C ALA A 216 -1.79 13.25 11.52
N VAL A 217 -1.50 14.52 11.82
CA VAL A 217 -0.89 15.45 10.85
C VAL A 217 0.59 15.15 10.63
N SER A 218 1.36 14.95 11.72
CA SER A 218 2.80 14.70 11.66
C SER A 218 3.14 13.34 11.04
N HIS A 219 2.34 12.32 11.32
CA HIS A 219 2.49 10.96 10.80
C HIS A 219 1.42 10.64 9.75
N SER A 220 1.04 11.64 8.94
CA SER A 220 -0.02 11.51 7.92
C SER A 220 0.18 10.31 6.97
N TRP A 221 1.42 9.95 6.66
CA TRP A 221 1.73 8.77 5.85
C TRP A 221 1.13 7.48 6.43
N ALA A 222 1.17 7.29 7.75
CA ALA A 222 0.61 6.13 8.45
C ALA A 222 -0.88 5.91 8.15
N PHE A 223 -1.62 7.01 7.97
CA PHE A 223 -3.04 6.98 7.63
C PHE A 223 -3.25 6.86 6.11
N ILE A 224 -2.47 7.58 5.31
CA ILE A 224 -2.59 7.59 3.85
C ILE A 224 -2.37 6.19 3.27
N TRP A 225 -1.32 5.47 3.69
CA TRP A 225 -1.06 4.15 3.12
C TRP A 225 -2.15 3.14 3.50
N ARG A 226 -2.66 3.19 4.73
CA ARG A 226 -3.76 2.32 5.21
C ARG A 226 -5.06 2.62 4.49
N ALA A 227 -5.40 3.90 4.33
CA ALA A 227 -6.58 4.33 3.58
C ALA A 227 -6.50 3.91 2.11
N THR A 228 -5.34 4.06 1.47
CA THR A 228 -5.12 3.64 0.08
C THR A 228 -5.21 2.11 -0.06
N ALA A 229 -4.63 1.37 0.88
CA ALA A 229 -4.71 -0.08 0.89
C ALA A 229 -6.16 -0.55 1.09
N THR A 230 -6.91 0.06 2.02
CA THR A 230 -8.34 -0.21 2.23
C THR A 230 -9.16 0.09 0.99
N PHE A 231 -8.90 1.22 0.34
CA PHE A 231 -9.53 1.56 -0.93
C PHE A 231 -9.26 0.50 -1.99
N LEU A 232 -8.02 0.03 -2.16
CA LEU A 232 -7.69 -1.03 -3.11
C LEU A 232 -8.41 -2.35 -2.81
N VAL A 233 -8.50 -2.74 -1.54
CA VAL A 233 -9.20 -3.98 -1.13
C VAL A 233 -10.69 -3.90 -1.42
N LEU A 234 -11.33 -2.79 -1.07
CA LEU A 234 -12.75 -2.58 -1.34
C LEU A 234 -13.01 -2.49 -2.85
N TRP A 235 -12.16 -1.79 -3.59
CA TRP A 235 -12.24 -1.71 -5.05
C TRP A 235 -12.13 -3.09 -5.68
N ALA A 236 -11.16 -3.91 -5.25
CA ALA A 236 -11.01 -5.28 -5.73
C ALA A 236 -12.27 -6.12 -5.42
N ALA A 237 -12.86 -5.96 -4.24
CA ALA A 237 -14.10 -6.64 -3.88
C ALA A 237 -15.30 -6.20 -4.75
N ILE A 238 -15.41 -4.91 -5.09
CA ILE A 238 -16.43 -4.40 -6.02
C ILE A 238 -16.24 -5.00 -7.41
N ILE A 239 -15.00 -5.07 -7.92
CA ILE A 239 -14.73 -5.72 -9.21
C ILE A 239 -15.16 -7.19 -9.16
N ILE A 240 -14.82 -7.92 -8.09
CA ILE A 240 -15.22 -9.31 -7.92
C ILE A 240 -16.76 -9.44 -7.88
N GLN A 241 -17.47 -8.54 -7.18
CA GLN A 241 -18.94 -8.52 -7.18
C GLN A 241 -19.51 -8.44 -8.60
N THR A 242 -18.91 -7.61 -9.46
CA THR A 242 -19.38 -7.47 -10.85
C THR A 242 -19.03 -8.66 -11.74
N MET A 243 -17.89 -9.33 -11.52
CA MET A 243 -17.40 -10.41 -12.39
C MET A 243 -17.79 -11.81 -11.93
N ARG A 244 -17.88 -12.02 -10.61
CA ARG A 244 -18.12 -13.29 -9.92
C ARG A 244 -18.91 -13.03 -8.62
N PRO A 245 -20.20 -12.65 -8.73
CA PRO A 245 -21.04 -12.37 -7.55
C PRO A 245 -21.21 -13.60 -6.65
N ASP A 246 -21.12 -14.80 -7.23
CA ASP A 246 -21.11 -16.09 -6.55
C ASP A 246 -20.01 -16.20 -5.49
N LEU A 247 -18.85 -15.56 -5.70
CA LEU A 247 -17.72 -15.61 -4.76
C LEU A 247 -17.72 -14.44 -3.75
N LEU A 248 -18.60 -13.45 -3.91
CA LEU A 248 -18.56 -12.20 -3.15
C LEU A 248 -18.56 -12.43 -1.64
N HIS A 249 -19.39 -13.35 -1.16
CA HIS A 249 -19.53 -13.63 0.26
C HIS A 249 -18.21 -14.11 0.92
N TRP A 250 -17.34 -14.83 0.20
CA TRP A 250 -16.02 -15.21 0.71
C TRP A 250 -15.04 -14.04 0.70
N TYR A 251 -15.03 -13.26 -0.38
CA TYR A 251 -14.12 -12.11 -0.52
C TYR A 251 -14.51 -10.92 0.36
N LEU A 252 -15.79 -10.76 0.69
CA LEU A 252 -16.29 -9.75 1.61
C LEU A 252 -15.71 -9.92 3.01
N LEU A 253 -15.78 -11.15 3.55
CA LEU A 253 -15.18 -11.47 4.84
C LEU A 253 -13.66 -11.25 4.82
N ALA A 254 -12.99 -11.69 3.74
CA ALA A 254 -11.56 -11.45 3.55
C ALA A 254 -11.23 -9.95 3.56
N ALA A 255 -11.98 -9.14 2.82
CA ALA A 255 -11.77 -7.70 2.70
C ALA A 255 -11.88 -6.99 4.05
N VAL A 256 -12.90 -7.31 4.84
CA VAL A 256 -13.09 -6.74 6.19
C VAL A 256 -11.95 -7.15 7.12
N LEU A 257 -11.56 -8.43 7.12
CA LEU A 257 -10.47 -8.93 7.97
C LEU A 257 -9.13 -8.29 7.60
N ILE A 258 -8.82 -8.14 6.31
CA ILE A 258 -7.60 -7.49 5.84
C ILE A 258 -7.58 -6.02 6.26
N ASN A 259 -8.68 -5.30 6.07
CA ASN A 259 -8.81 -3.91 6.53
C ASN A 259 -8.59 -3.80 8.03
N GLN A 260 -9.22 -4.68 8.80
CA GLN A 260 -9.06 -4.73 10.23
C GLN A 260 -7.60 -4.95 10.65
N LEU A 261 -6.86 -5.83 9.99
CA LEU A 261 -5.44 -6.07 10.28
C LEU A 261 -4.63 -4.78 10.15
N TRP A 262 -4.69 -4.13 8.99
CA TRP A 262 -3.87 -2.96 8.72
C TRP A 262 -4.19 -1.80 9.65
N TRP A 263 -5.47 -1.56 9.94
CA TRP A 263 -5.85 -0.52 10.89
C TRP A 263 -5.52 -0.87 12.34
N SER A 264 -5.56 -2.15 12.72
CA SER A 264 -5.10 -2.58 14.05
C SER A 264 -3.58 -2.42 14.24
N THR A 265 -2.78 -2.53 13.17
CA THR A 265 -1.32 -2.27 13.26
C THR A 265 -0.99 -0.81 13.58
N LEU A 266 -1.91 0.13 13.37
CA LEU A 266 -1.73 1.53 13.78
C LEU A 266 -1.48 1.65 15.29
N MET A 267 -2.01 0.70 16.08
CA MET A 267 -1.76 0.61 17.52
C MET A 267 -0.27 0.42 17.83
N ILE A 268 0.50 -0.26 16.98
CA ILE A 268 1.95 -0.46 17.17
C ILE A 268 2.69 0.88 17.06
N GLU A 269 2.44 1.62 15.98
CA GLU A 269 3.08 2.92 15.71
C GLU A 269 2.69 3.97 16.76
N THR A 270 1.40 4.03 17.10
CA THR A 270 0.89 4.98 18.11
C THR A 270 1.34 4.63 19.52
N ASN A 271 1.51 3.34 19.84
CA ASN A 271 2.04 2.93 21.15
C ASN A 271 3.52 3.26 21.28
N GLN A 272 4.31 3.13 20.20
CA GLN A 272 5.71 3.58 20.20
C GLN A 272 5.81 5.07 20.56
N GLN A 273 5.01 5.92 19.91
CA GLN A 273 4.96 7.36 20.22
C GLN A 273 4.53 7.64 21.66
N LEU A 274 3.58 6.85 22.17
CA LEU A 274 3.09 7.00 23.54
C LEU A 274 4.15 6.58 24.57
N GLN A 275 4.95 5.55 24.27
CA GLN A 275 6.08 5.15 25.13
C GLN A 275 7.16 6.24 25.16
N GLU A 276 7.50 6.85 24.01
CA GLU A 276 8.46 7.95 23.94
C GLU A 276 8.02 9.17 24.75
N THR A 277 6.71 9.42 24.83
CA THR A 277 6.11 10.54 25.59
C THR A 277 5.60 10.14 26.98
N ARG A 278 5.95 8.93 27.45
CA ARG A 278 5.36 8.35 28.67
C ARG A 278 5.56 9.21 29.92
N LEU A 279 6.79 9.64 30.19
CA LEU A 279 7.13 10.41 31.39
C LEU A 279 6.34 11.73 31.45
N PHE A 280 6.13 12.38 30.31
CA PHE A 280 5.34 13.60 30.20
C PHE A 280 3.85 13.35 30.56
N TRP A 281 3.28 12.25 30.09
CA TRP A 281 1.90 11.92 30.42
C TRP A 281 1.71 11.40 31.84
N GLU A 282 2.73 10.76 32.41
CA GLU A 282 2.79 10.35 33.81
C GLU A 282 2.90 11.56 34.75
N SER A 283 3.72 12.57 34.41
CA SER A 283 3.83 13.80 35.22
C SER A 283 2.52 14.61 35.26
N LEU A 284 1.68 14.48 34.22
CA LEU A 284 0.35 15.07 34.18
C LEU A 284 -0.76 14.17 34.77
N GLY A 285 -0.44 12.95 35.24
CA GLY A 285 -1.41 11.98 35.73
C GLY A 285 -2.43 11.50 34.67
N LYS A 286 -2.13 11.68 33.38
CA LYS A 286 -3.06 11.46 32.25
C LYS A 286 -2.73 10.24 31.40
N TYR A 287 -1.60 9.56 31.62
CA TYR A 287 -1.13 8.43 30.79
C TYR A 287 -2.22 7.36 30.53
N LYS A 288 -2.91 6.87 31.57
CA LYS A 288 -4.00 5.88 31.42
C LYS A 288 -5.15 6.39 30.53
N LYS A 289 -5.46 7.70 30.59
CA LYS A 289 -6.51 8.31 29.76
C LYS A 289 -6.05 8.39 28.30
N VAL A 290 -4.81 8.80 28.04
CA VAL A 290 -4.26 8.88 26.68
C VAL A 290 -4.24 7.50 26.01
N PHE A 291 -3.79 6.47 26.72
CA PHE A 291 -3.81 5.09 26.25
C PHE A 291 -5.23 4.59 25.94
N ARG A 292 -6.21 4.92 26.79
CA ARG A 292 -7.61 4.55 26.52
C ARG A 292 -8.17 5.25 25.28
N VAL A 293 -7.88 6.55 25.12
CA VAL A 293 -8.33 7.32 23.95
C VAL A 293 -7.73 6.77 22.66
N GLN A 294 -6.45 6.35 22.66
CA GLN A 294 -5.82 5.63 21.55
C GLN A 294 -6.65 4.42 21.12
N ALA A 295 -7.01 3.57 22.09
CA ALA A 295 -7.74 2.35 21.80
C ALA A 295 -9.15 2.64 21.26
N VAL A 296 -9.83 3.65 21.80
CA VAL A 296 -11.15 4.09 21.32
C VAL A 296 -11.07 4.61 19.89
N LEU A 297 -10.09 5.47 19.58
CA LEU A 297 -9.92 6.03 18.23
C LEU A 297 -9.69 4.94 17.19
N ILE A 298 -8.81 3.98 17.46
CA ILE A 298 -8.53 2.87 16.52
C ILE A 298 -9.76 1.97 16.37
N SER A 299 -10.47 1.67 17.45
CA SER A 299 -11.71 0.90 17.41
C SER A 299 -12.79 1.59 16.58
N MET A 300 -12.95 2.90 16.75
CA MET A 300 -13.90 3.71 15.97
C MET A 300 -13.57 3.66 14.48
N ILE A 301 -12.29 3.75 14.10
CA ILE A 301 -11.89 3.60 12.70
C ILE A 301 -12.27 2.21 12.18
N CYS A 302 -11.96 1.14 12.91
CA CYS A 302 -12.33 -0.22 12.50
C CYS A 302 -13.86 -0.39 12.34
N ILE A 303 -14.67 0.20 13.23
CA ILE A 303 -16.14 0.17 13.15
C ILE A 303 -16.65 0.95 11.94
N ILE A 304 -16.12 2.15 11.69
CA ILE A 304 -16.49 2.97 10.52
C ILE A 304 -16.18 2.22 9.24
N LEU A 305 -15.02 1.56 9.15
CA LEU A 305 -14.61 0.80 7.98
C LEU A 305 -15.45 -0.47 7.79
N TRP A 306 -15.79 -1.17 8.88
CA TRP A 306 -16.72 -2.29 8.84
C TRP A 306 -18.09 -1.85 8.31
N CYS A 307 -18.63 -0.75 8.85
CA CYS A 307 -19.91 -0.19 8.42
C CYS A 307 -19.87 0.24 6.94
N GLY A 308 -18.82 0.96 6.54
CA GLY A 308 -18.61 1.36 5.15
C GLY A 308 -18.49 0.16 4.19
N SER A 309 -17.80 -0.91 4.61
CA SER A 309 -17.72 -2.15 3.83
C SER A 309 -19.09 -2.79 3.66
N GLY A 310 -19.89 -2.85 4.72
CA GLY A 310 -21.25 -3.39 4.69
C GLY A 310 -22.23 -2.57 3.86
N LEU A 311 -22.12 -1.23 3.90
CA LEU A 311 -22.93 -0.34 3.06
C LEU A 311 -22.60 -0.45 1.57
N LEU A 312 -21.33 -0.70 1.22
CA LEU A 312 -20.88 -0.78 -0.17
C LEU A 312 -21.11 -2.16 -0.79
N LEU A 313 -20.88 -3.23 -0.04
CA LEU A 313 -20.84 -4.60 -0.56
C LEU A 313 -21.97 -5.50 -0.02
N GLY A 314 -22.78 -5.00 0.91
CA GLY A 314 -23.81 -5.76 1.63
C GLY A 314 -23.33 -6.22 3.01
N PHE A 315 -24.28 -6.40 3.93
CA PHE A 315 -24.00 -6.94 5.26
C PHE A 315 -24.10 -8.47 5.27
N ASP A 316 -23.13 -9.10 5.93
CA ASP A 316 -23.11 -10.54 6.22
C ASP A 316 -22.84 -10.74 7.72
N ILE A 317 -23.52 -11.70 8.34
CA ILE A 317 -23.41 -11.99 9.77
C ILE A 317 -21.96 -12.31 10.16
N TYR A 318 -21.21 -13.00 9.30
CA TYR A 318 -19.81 -13.35 9.55
C TYR A 318 -18.88 -12.12 9.55
N MET A 319 -19.27 -11.02 8.90
CA MET A 319 -18.51 -9.76 8.99
C MET A 319 -18.51 -9.20 10.41
N SER A 320 -19.58 -9.41 11.19
CA SER A 320 -19.63 -8.96 12.58
C SER A 320 -18.59 -9.66 13.45
N GLY A 321 -18.23 -10.91 13.11
CA GLY A 321 -17.14 -11.65 13.73
C GLY A 321 -15.78 -10.94 13.62
N ALA A 322 -15.56 -10.16 12.56
CA ALA A 322 -14.35 -9.35 12.43
C ALA A 322 -14.26 -8.27 13.53
N LEU A 323 -15.37 -7.64 13.91
CA LEU A 323 -15.39 -6.67 15.02
C LEU A 323 -14.96 -7.29 16.34
N LEU A 324 -15.35 -8.54 16.60
CA LEU A 324 -14.95 -9.28 17.81
C LEU A 324 -13.44 -9.57 17.85
N CYS A 325 -12.79 -9.58 16.69
CA CYS A 325 -11.35 -9.76 16.60
C CYS A 325 -10.57 -8.48 16.94
N VAL A 326 -11.20 -7.29 16.89
CA VAL A 326 -10.51 -5.98 17.09
C VAL A 326 -9.83 -5.90 18.47
N PRO A 327 -10.52 -6.20 19.59
CA PRO A 327 -9.88 -6.15 20.91
C PRO A 327 -8.68 -7.10 21.03
N ILE A 328 -8.76 -8.30 20.42
CA ILE A 328 -7.67 -9.28 20.42
C ILE A 328 -6.45 -8.73 19.70
N LEU A 329 -6.65 -8.16 18.50
CA LEU A 329 -5.56 -7.57 17.72
C LEU A 329 -4.94 -6.38 18.42
N MET A 330 -5.74 -5.52 19.05
CA MET A 330 -5.25 -4.37 19.78
C MET A 330 -4.48 -4.76 21.03
N TYR A 331 -4.93 -5.79 21.75
CA TYR A 331 -4.20 -6.35 22.89
C TYR A 331 -2.84 -6.92 22.45
N CYS A 332 -2.82 -7.68 21.34
CA CYS A 332 -1.58 -8.18 20.76
C CYS A 332 -0.68 -7.02 20.29
N ALA A 333 -1.21 -6.02 19.61
CA ALA A 333 -0.44 -4.87 19.14
C ALA A 333 0.20 -4.08 20.29
N ALA A 334 -0.52 -3.89 21.39
CA ALA A 334 -0.03 -3.13 22.54
C ALA A 334 1.04 -3.89 23.35
N ASN A 335 0.84 -5.20 23.57
CA ASN A 335 1.65 -5.97 24.51
C ASN A 335 2.66 -6.92 23.85
N LYS A 336 2.31 -7.48 22.69
CA LYS A 336 3.08 -8.52 21.97
C LYS A 336 3.01 -8.29 20.46
N PRO A 337 3.57 -7.18 19.93
CA PRO A 337 3.39 -6.78 18.53
C PRO A 337 3.84 -7.85 17.54
N LYS A 338 4.84 -8.67 17.90
CA LYS A 338 5.31 -9.81 17.09
C LYS A 338 4.25 -10.89 16.84
N LEU A 339 3.20 -10.95 17.68
CA LEU A 339 2.12 -11.94 17.59
C LEU A 339 0.87 -11.40 16.89
N ILE A 340 0.81 -10.11 16.51
CA ILE A 340 -0.40 -9.52 15.92
C ILE A 340 -0.83 -10.26 14.65
N ALA A 341 0.16 -10.61 13.82
CA ALA A 341 -0.05 -11.30 12.57
C ALA A 341 -0.69 -12.66 12.87
N VAL A 342 -0.09 -13.43 13.78
CA VAL A 342 -0.55 -14.77 14.19
C VAL A 342 -1.95 -14.73 14.80
N ALA A 343 -2.22 -13.73 15.64
CA ALA A 343 -3.54 -13.54 16.24
C ALA A 343 -4.61 -13.26 15.18
N TRP A 344 -4.33 -12.36 14.23
CA TRP A 344 -5.22 -12.08 13.11
C TRP A 344 -5.46 -13.31 12.24
N ALA A 345 -4.40 -14.03 11.94
CA ALA A 345 -4.43 -15.27 11.21
C ALA A 345 -5.36 -16.30 11.88
N ALA A 346 -5.11 -16.61 13.14
CA ALA A 346 -5.91 -17.57 13.92
C ALA A 346 -7.39 -17.17 13.93
N SER A 347 -7.68 -15.90 14.26
CA SER A 347 -9.03 -15.36 14.25
C SER A 347 -9.71 -15.44 12.89
N SER A 348 -8.99 -15.12 11.81
CA SER A 348 -9.52 -15.16 10.44
C SER A 348 -9.89 -16.58 10.04
N ILE A 349 -9.03 -17.57 10.31
CA ILE A 349 -9.31 -18.99 10.02
C ILE A 349 -10.53 -19.45 10.79
N THR A 350 -10.60 -19.15 12.10
CA THR A 350 -11.75 -19.56 12.91
C THR A 350 -13.03 -19.02 12.30
N LEU A 351 -13.07 -17.76 11.87
CA LEU A 351 -14.24 -17.19 11.20
C LEU A 351 -14.55 -17.84 9.85
N PHE A 352 -13.54 -18.10 9.02
CA PHE A 352 -13.74 -18.79 7.74
C PHE A 352 -14.23 -20.23 7.93
N VAL A 353 -13.66 -20.98 8.87
CA VAL A 353 -14.06 -22.36 9.19
C VAL A 353 -15.47 -22.40 9.73
N ILE A 354 -15.82 -21.49 10.65
CA ILE A 354 -17.20 -21.37 11.14
C ILE A 354 -18.13 -21.15 9.94
N LYS A 355 -17.83 -20.17 9.08
CA LYS A 355 -18.63 -19.87 7.88
C LYS A 355 -18.74 -21.02 6.88
N VAL A 356 -17.77 -21.92 6.80
CA VAL A 356 -17.83 -23.11 5.93
C VAL A 356 -18.71 -24.19 6.55
N ILE A 357 -18.71 -24.33 7.87
CA ILE A 357 -19.41 -25.41 8.59
C ILE A 357 -20.89 -25.07 8.83
N THR A 358 -21.24 -23.79 8.95
CA THR A 358 -22.60 -23.29 9.20
C THR A 358 -23.17 -22.59 7.97
#